data_AF-A0A8E2AVT2-F1
#
_entry.id   AF-A0A8E2AVT2-F1
#
_cell.length_a   1.000
_cell.length_b   1.000
_cell.length_c   1.000
_cell.angle_alpha   90.00
_cell.angle_beta   90.00
_cell.angle_gamma   90.00
#
_symmetry.space_group_name_H-M   'P 1'
#
loop_
_entity.id
_entity.type
_entity.pdbx_description
1 polymer ?
#
loop_
_entity_poly.entity_id
_entity_poly.type
_entity_poly.pdbx_seq_one_letter_code
_entity_poly.pdbx_strand_id
1 'polypeptide(L)'
;MQVSVEPTAGRAPLRKTVRRRQFSLTGAYAFTDYRAQGQTIPIVLINIQTPPPPGTLTLFNLYVALSRSSGRGTIRLLRQFDRQLFLQKHDPDLKLEDARLEELNTQTKHVWETMNCIQ
;
A
#
# COMPACT_ATOMS: atom_id res chain seq x y z
N MET A 1 -15.87 -15.92 -5.75
CA MET A 1 -14.54 -16.04 -6.40
C MET A 1 -14.71 -16.93 -7.61
N GLN A 2 -14.30 -16.50 -8.81
CA GLN A 2 -14.31 -17.36 -10.00
C GLN A 2 -12.91 -17.92 -10.22
N VAL A 3 -12.80 -19.23 -10.45
CA VAL A 3 -11.53 -19.90 -10.69
C VAL A 3 -11.62 -20.59 -12.05
N SER A 4 -10.65 -20.34 -12.91
CA SER A 4 -10.45 -21.10 -14.14
C SER A 4 -9.79 -22.42 -13.77
N VAL A 5 -10.43 -23.53 -14.10
CA VAL A 5 -9.87 -24.87 -13.86
C VAL A 5 -9.31 -25.38 -15.17
N GLU A 6 -8.04 -25.79 -15.16
CA GLU A 6 -7.43 -26.43 -16.32
C GLU A 6 -8.21 -27.71 -16.69
N PRO A 7 -8.53 -27.88 -17.98
CA PRO A 7 -9.29 -29.03 -18.42
C PRO A 7 -8.42 -30.29 -18.42
N THR A 8 -8.93 -31.39 -17.87
CA THR A 8 -8.37 -32.72 -18.12
C THR A 8 -8.58 -33.04 -19.61
N ALA A 9 -7.47 -33.34 -20.31
CA ALA A 9 -7.35 -33.74 -21.72
C ALA A 9 -8.57 -33.50 -22.63
N GLY A 10 -8.52 -32.45 -23.45
CA GLY A 10 -9.39 -32.25 -24.62
C GLY A 10 -10.68 -31.46 -24.40
N ARG A 11 -10.91 -30.85 -23.22
CA ARG A 11 -12.09 -30.00 -22.95
C ARG A 11 -11.74 -28.51 -22.91
N ALA A 12 -12.72 -27.65 -23.16
CA ALA A 12 -12.56 -26.20 -23.00
C ALA A 12 -12.40 -25.81 -21.52
N PRO A 13 -11.66 -24.73 -21.20
CA PRO A 13 -11.43 -24.28 -19.83
C PRO A 13 -12.76 -23.96 -19.13
N LEU A 14 -12.97 -24.53 -17.93
CA LEU A 14 -14.22 -24.38 -17.19
C LEU A 14 -14.09 -23.27 -16.14
N ARG A 15 -14.95 -22.26 -16.19
CA ARG A 15 -15.07 -21.26 -15.13
C ARG A 15 -15.98 -21.78 -14.02
N LYS A 16 -15.45 -21.91 -12.80
CA LYS A 16 -16.23 -22.30 -11.62
C LYS A 16 -16.36 -21.15 -10.64
N THR A 17 -17.58 -20.93 -10.15
CA THR A 17 -17.85 -20.01 -9.04
C THR A 17 -17.68 -20.75 -7.72
N VAL A 18 -16.73 -20.30 -6.90
CA VAL A 18 -16.40 -20.87 -5.60
C VAL A 18 -16.97 -19.98 -4.49
N ARG A 19 -17.60 -20.62 -3.50
CA ARG A 19 -18.03 -20.02 -2.23
C ARG A 19 -17.10 -20.51 -1.12
N ARG A 20 -16.68 -19.60 -0.24
CA ARG A 20 -15.86 -19.92 0.94
C ARG A 20 -16.71 -19.79 2.19
N ARG A 21 -16.70 -20.80 3.06
CA ARG A 21 -17.29 -20.75 4.40
C ARG A 21 -16.15 -20.88 5.40
N GLN A 22 -15.87 -19.80 6.12
CA GLN A 22 -14.82 -19.74 7.13
C GLN A 22 -15.17 -18.63 8.13
N PHE A 23 -14.68 -18.73 9.37
CA PHE A 23 -14.78 -17.63 10.33
C PHE A 23 -14.06 -16.38 9.81
N SER A 24 -14.66 -15.20 9.99
CA SER A 24 -14.07 -13.91 9.60
C SER A 24 -12.98 -13.46 10.58
N LEU A 25 -12.06 -14.37 10.91
CA LEU A 25 -10.96 -14.16 11.85
C LEU A 25 -9.65 -14.54 11.17
N THR A 26 -8.62 -13.74 11.43
CA THR A 26 -7.24 -14.01 11.02
C THR A 26 -6.31 -13.64 12.18
N GLY A 27 -5.18 -14.33 12.31
CA GLY A 27 -4.12 -13.85 13.19
C GLY A 27 -3.69 -12.44 12.75
N ALA A 28 -3.60 -11.52 13.69
CA ALA A 28 -3.36 -10.09 13.42
C ALA A 28 -2.10 -9.53 14.10
N TYR A 29 -1.29 -10.38 14.73
CA TYR A 29 0.00 -9.95 15.31
C TYR A 29 1.05 -9.63 14.25
N ALA A 30 0.92 -10.23 13.06
CA ALA A 30 1.72 -9.92 11.89
C ALA A 30 0.80 -9.89 10.66
N PHE A 31 0.94 -8.87 9.84
CA PHE A 31 0.18 -8.72 8.61
C PHE A 31 1.02 -7.99 7.56
N THR A 32 0.61 -8.13 6.32
CA THR A 32 1.28 -7.47 5.20
C THR A 32 0.99 -5.96 5.22
N ASP A 33 1.90 -5.19 4.62
CA ASP A 33 1.72 -3.77 4.35
C ASP A 33 0.38 -3.46 3.65
N TYR A 34 -0.04 -4.31 2.70
CA TYR A 34 -1.36 -4.19 2.05
C TYR A 34 -2.54 -4.26 3.03
N ARG A 35 -2.45 -5.11 4.07
CA ARG A 35 -3.47 -5.21 5.11
C ARG A 35 -3.35 -4.10 6.16
N ALA A 36 -2.14 -3.57 6.35
CA ALA A 36 -1.84 -2.45 7.23
C ALA A 36 -2.31 -1.11 6.67
N GLN A 37 -2.46 -1.01 5.34
CA GLN A 37 -2.79 0.23 4.66
C GLN A 37 -4.07 0.85 5.23
N GLY A 38 -4.01 2.15 5.56
CA GLY A 38 -5.11 2.89 6.18
C GLY A 38 -5.19 2.78 7.70
N GLN A 39 -4.36 1.94 8.35
CA GLN A 39 -4.34 1.82 9.81
C GLN A 39 -3.25 2.69 10.43
N THR A 40 -3.53 3.26 11.61
CA THR A 40 -2.49 3.84 12.48
C THR A 40 -2.21 2.88 13.61
N ILE A 41 -0.97 2.42 13.70
CA ILE A 41 -0.50 1.42 14.65
C ILE A 41 0.51 2.10 15.59
N PRO A 42 0.22 2.19 16.91
CA PRO A 42 1.04 2.96 17.84
C PRO A 42 2.51 2.55 17.88
N ILE A 43 2.82 1.25 17.80
CA ILE A 43 4.19 0.71 17.80
C ILE A 43 4.28 -0.40 16.76
N VAL A 44 5.30 -0.35 15.89
CA VAL A 44 5.46 -1.29 14.78
C VAL A 44 6.87 -1.87 14.70
N LEU A 45 6.92 -3.18 14.44
CA LEU A 45 8.12 -3.91 14.03
C LEU A 45 8.00 -4.22 12.55
N ILE A 46 8.85 -3.63 11.72
CA ILE A 46 8.79 -3.74 10.26
C ILE A 46 9.89 -4.66 9.78
N ASN A 47 9.51 -5.69 9.02
CA ASN A 47 10.44 -6.54 8.29
C ASN A 47 10.58 -6.04 6.84
N ILE A 48 11.78 -5.56 6.48
CA ILE A 48 12.10 -4.97 5.17
C ILE A 48 12.88 -5.98 4.29
N GLN A 49 12.73 -7.28 4.54
CA GLN A 49 13.39 -8.27 3.72
C GLN A 49 12.77 -8.33 2.32
N THR A 50 13.59 -8.25 1.28
CA THR A 50 13.15 -8.49 -0.11
C THR A 50 12.55 -9.90 -0.21
N PRO A 51 11.30 -10.04 -0.70
CA PRO A 51 10.66 -11.34 -0.83
C PRO A 51 11.40 -12.20 -1.89
N PRO A 52 11.30 -13.54 -1.81
CA PRO A 52 11.86 -14.43 -2.82
C PRO A 52 11.26 -14.14 -4.22
N PRO A 53 12.02 -14.33 -5.31
CA PRO A 53 11.51 -14.17 -6.67
C PRO A 53 10.24 -15.00 -6.91
N PRO A 54 9.21 -14.46 -7.59
CA PRO A 54 9.21 -13.22 -8.39
C PRO A 54 8.89 -11.94 -7.59
N GLY A 55 8.82 -11.99 -6.26
CA GLY A 55 8.48 -10.83 -5.45
C GLY A 55 9.54 -9.73 -5.50
N THR A 56 9.11 -8.48 -5.49
CA THR A 56 9.97 -7.31 -5.31
C THR A 56 9.46 -6.44 -4.17
N LEU A 57 10.35 -5.63 -3.60
CA LEU A 57 10.02 -4.65 -2.59
C LEU A 57 10.16 -3.25 -3.21
N THR A 58 9.06 -2.50 -3.22
CA THR A 58 9.01 -1.15 -3.81
C THR A 58 9.07 -0.05 -2.75
N LEU A 59 9.42 1.17 -3.15
CA LEU A 59 9.28 2.36 -2.30
C LEU A 59 7.87 2.54 -1.73
N PHE A 60 6.83 2.17 -2.50
CA PHE A 60 5.45 2.27 -2.04
C PHE A 60 5.19 1.34 -0.85
N ASN A 61 5.63 0.07 -0.93
CA ASN A 61 5.49 -0.88 0.18
C ASN A 61 6.19 -0.38 1.44
N LEU A 62 7.39 0.19 1.28
CA LEU A 62 8.16 0.78 2.37
C LEU A 62 7.45 1.97 3.00
N TYR A 63 6.96 2.89 2.17
CA TYR A 63 6.21 4.05 2.62
C TYR A 63 4.95 3.63 3.38
N VAL A 64 4.16 2.68 2.85
CA VAL A 64 2.98 2.18 3.53
C VAL A 64 3.34 1.60 4.89
N ALA A 65 4.36 0.74 4.98
CA ALA A 65 4.78 0.12 6.24
C ALA A 65 5.28 1.14 7.27
N LEU A 66 6.12 2.09 6.86
CA LEU A 66 6.70 3.11 7.75
C LEU A 66 5.67 4.14 8.21
N SER A 67 4.75 4.54 7.33
CA SER A 67 3.70 5.52 7.63
C SER A 67 2.62 5.01 8.56
N ARG A 68 2.65 3.74 8.98
CA ARG A 68 1.66 3.22 9.94
C ARG A 68 1.90 3.71 11.36
N SER A 69 3.05 4.28 11.69
CA SER A 69 3.36 4.74 13.05
C SER A 69 3.99 6.13 13.05
N SER A 70 3.87 6.85 14.16
CA SER A 70 4.07 8.30 14.22
C SER A 70 5.51 8.76 14.51
N GLY A 71 6.53 7.92 14.31
CA GLY A 71 7.92 8.38 14.38
C GLY A 71 8.96 7.31 14.72
N ARG A 72 10.22 7.75 14.84
CA ARG A 72 11.38 6.85 15.09
C ARG A 72 11.32 6.14 16.45
N GLY A 73 10.66 6.73 17.44
CA GLY A 73 10.50 6.13 18.77
C GLY A 73 9.65 4.85 18.73
N THR A 74 8.69 4.80 17.81
CA THR A 74 7.66 3.75 17.71
C THR A 74 7.89 2.77 16.56
N ILE A 75 8.80 3.09 15.64
CA ILE A 75 9.20 2.22 14.53
C ILE A 75 10.49 1.47 14.89
N ARG A 76 10.47 0.14 14.69
CA ARG A 76 11.66 -0.72 14.79
C ARG A 76 11.80 -1.54 13.52
N LEU A 77 13.00 -1.56 12.95
CA LEU A 77 13.33 -2.41 11.80
C LEU A 77 13.89 -3.73 12.32
N LEU A 78 13.30 -4.85 11.87
CA LEU A 78 13.64 -6.17 12.40
C LEU A 78 15.05 -6.64 11.98
N ARG A 79 15.55 -6.18 10.83
CA ARG A 79 16.81 -6.63 10.22
C ARG A 79 17.48 -5.51 9.42
N GLN A 80 18.73 -5.74 9.04
CA GLN A 80 19.42 -4.89 8.06
C GLN A 80 18.69 -4.92 6.72
N PHE A 81 18.74 -3.81 5.99
CA PHE A 81 18.10 -3.64 4.69
C PHE A 81 19.08 -3.00 3.71
N ASP A 82 18.84 -3.20 2.41
CA ASP A 82 19.61 -2.52 1.37
C ASP A 82 19.19 -1.04 1.28
N ARG A 83 20.15 -0.13 1.46
CA ARG A 83 19.92 1.32 1.37
C ARG A 83 19.46 1.75 -0.02
N GLN A 84 19.82 1.01 -1.07
CA GLN A 84 19.37 1.31 -2.44
C GLN A 84 17.84 1.29 -2.57
N LEU A 85 17.14 0.55 -1.71
CA LEU A 85 15.68 0.55 -1.67
C LEU A 85 15.09 1.94 -1.42
N PHE A 86 15.74 2.77 -0.60
CA PHE A 86 15.31 4.15 -0.32
C PHE A 86 15.82 5.17 -1.34
N LEU A 87 16.71 4.75 -2.24
CA LEU A 87 17.29 5.60 -3.29
C LEU A 87 16.63 5.36 -4.66
N GLN A 88 15.60 4.52 -4.73
CA GLN A 88 14.84 4.31 -5.96
C GLN A 88 14.21 5.62 -6.43
N LYS A 89 14.06 5.78 -7.75
CA LYS A 89 13.35 6.93 -8.30
C LYS A 89 11.85 6.77 -8.02
N HIS A 90 11.21 7.87 -7.65
CA HIS A 90 9.75 7.89 -7.58
C HIS A 90 9.18 7.83 -9.00
N ASP A 91 7.98 7.27 -9.13
CA ASP A 91 7.25 7.22 -10.38
C ASP A 91 7.01 8.64 -10.94
N PRO A 92 7.41 8.94 -12.19
CA PRO A 92 7.23 10.26 -12.77
C PRO A 92 5.75 10.65 -12.90
N ASP A 93 4.85 9.70 -13.17
CA ASP A 93 3.43 9.99 -13.33
C ASP A 93 2.81 10.40 -11.98
N LEU A 94 3.23 9.75 -10.89
CA LEU A 94 2.81 10.13 -9.54
C LEU A 94 3.32 11.53 -9.16
N LYS A 95 4.54 11.91 -9.57
CA LYS A 95 5.05 13.27 -9.31
C LYS A 95 4.27 14.34 -10.07
N LEU A 96 3.94 14.06 -11.33
CA LEU A 96 3.13 14.97 -12.15
C LEU A 96 1.74 15.16 -11.53
N GLU A 97 1.13 14.08 -11.07
CA GLU A 97 -0.16 14.12 -10.41
C GLU A 97 -0.10 14.87 -9.07
N ASP A 98 0.95 14.67 -8.27
CA ASP A 98 1.15 15.39 -7.00
C ASP A 98 1.28 16.91 -7.23
N ALA A 99 2.04 17.32 -8.25
CA ALA A 99 2.15 18.73 -8.64
C ALA A 99 0.82 19.31 -9.11
N ARG A 100 0.05 18.55 -9.90
CA ARG A 100 -1.29 18.95 -10.36
C ARG A 100 -2.23 19.13 -9.17
N LEU A 101 -2.21 18.21 -8.20
CA LEU A 101 -3.05 18.29 -7.00
C LEU A 101 -2.70 19.50 -6.12
N GLU A 102 -1.42 19.86 -6.00
CA GLU A 102 -1.00 21.05 -5.25
C GLU A 102 -1.47 22.35 -5.92
N GLU A 103 -1.46 22.41 -7.26
CA GLU A 103 -2.03 23.53 -7.99
C GLU A 103 -3.54 23.68 -7.72
N LEU A 104 -4.29 22.58 -7.81
CA LEU A 104 -5.73 22.57 -7.48
C LEU A 104 -6.00 22.96 -6.02
N ASN A 105 -5.17 22.49 -5.09
CA ASN A 105 -5.24 22.85 -3.67
C ASN A 105 -5.09 24.37 -3.48
N THR A 106 -4.09 24.98 -4.13
CA THR A 106 -3.84 26.42 -4.06
C THR A 106 -5.01 27.23 -4.63
N GLN A 107 -5.56 26.81 -5.78
CA GLN A 107 -6.73 27.45 -6.39
C GLN A 107 -7.96 27.35 -5.47
N THR A 108 -8.21 26.16 -4.92
CA THR A 108 -9.35 25.92 -4.01
C THR A 108 -9.23 26.77 -2.75
N LYS A 109 -8.02 26.88 -2.18
CA LYS A 109 -7.75 27.71 -1.01
C LYS A 109 -8.01 29.18 -1.30
N HIS A 110 -7.53 29.71 -2.44
CA HIS A 110 -7.77 31.10 -2.82
C HIS A 110 -9.27 31.40 -2.96
N VAL A 111 -10.04 30.52 -3.63
CA VAL A 111 -11.50 30.69 -3.76
C VAL A 111 -12.16 30.71 -2.37
N TRP A 112 -11.82 29.76 -1.51
CA TRP A 112 -12.37 29.69 -0.15
C TRP A 112 -12.08 30.96 0.67
N GLU A 113 -10.84 31.47 0.61
CA GLU A 113 -10.45 32.71 1.29
C GLU A 113 -11.23 33.92 0.75
N THR A 114 -11.39 34.04 -0.57
CA THR A 114 -12.18 35.13 -1.15
C THR A 114 -13.66 35.07 -0.78
N MET A 115 -14.26 33.88 -0.64
CA MET A 115 -15.65 33.72 -0.18
C MET A 115 -15.81 34.09 1.30
N ASN A 116 -14.82 33.75 2.14
CA ASN A 116 -14.85 34.06 3.58
C ASN A 116 -14.48 35.50 3.92
N CYS A 117 -13.81 36.23 3.03
CA CYS A 117 -13.55 37.67 3.19
C CYS A 117 -14.74 38.57 2.83
N ILE A 118 -15.87 38.00 2.36
CA ILE A 118 -17.10 38.75 1.99
C ILE A 118 -18.18 38.68 3.11
N GLN A 119 -17.80 38.26 4.33
CA GLN A 119 -18.63 38.39 5.54
C GLN A 119 -18.11 39.50 6.45
#